data_AF-A0A7V9RRS5-F1
#
_entry.id   AF-A0A7V9RRS5-F1
#
_cell.length_a   1.000
_cell.length_b   1.000
_cell.length_c   1.000
_cell.angle_alpha   90.00
_cell.angle_beta   90.00
_cell.angle_gamma   90.00
#
_symmetry.space_group_name_H-M   'P 1'
#
loop_
_entity.id
_entity.type
_entity.pdbx_description
1 polymer ?
#
loop_
_entity_poly.entity_id
_entity_poly.type
_entity_poly.pdbx_seq_one_letter_code
_entity_poly.pdbx_strand_id
1 'polypeptide(L)'
;MGTPLSRRRVLVALATGVGAVGGAGLLSACTGSPGPVIPTATPSTAPDPLLAVLTEREALVAQYDLAGRQQPDLAPRLLPLRDQTEEQVVALRLALALPEPSSEATSRARTSSAVPVEPPVTLEGLRSSVRATATSAAAVCETTTVERAPFVGSLAAAASCHDLLLR
;
A
#
# COMPACT_ATOMS: atom_id res chain seq x y z
N MET A 1 31.99 -19.51 22.05
CA MET A 1 31.59 -20.76 21.37
C MET A 1 30.08 -20.81 21.34
N GLY A 2 29.47 -20.38 20.23
CA GLY A 2 28.01 -20.28 20.09
C GLY A 2 27.44 -21.53 19.45
N THR A 3 26.46 -22.15 20.09
CA THR A 3 25.64 -23.21 19.49
C THR A 3 24.58 -22.58 18.58
N PRO A 4 24.49 -22.95 17.29
CA PRO A 4 23.43 -22.47 16.42
C PRO A 4 22.14 -23.25 16.70
N LEU A 5 21.08 -22.59 17.17
CA LEU A 5 19.78 -23.23 17.32
C LEU A 5 19.03 -23.24 15.99
N SER A 6 18.92 -24.46 15.48
CA SER A 6 18.30 -24.95 14.25
C SER A 6 16.86 -24.45 14.04
N ARG A 7 16.68 -23.56 13.05
CA ARG A 7 15.38 -23.19 12.48
C ARG A 7 14.91 -24.25 11.50
N ARG A 8 14.37 -25.37 11.98
CA ARG A 8 13.57 -26.27 11.13
C ARG A 8 12.87 -27.32 11.99
N ARG A 9 11.56 -27.49 11.71
CA ARG A 9 10.60 -28.49 12.22
C ARG A 9 9.88 -28.08 13.49
N VAL A 10 8.65 -27.56 13.35
CA VAL A 10 7.42 -28.32 13.63
C VAL A 10 6.28 -27.69 12.81
N LEU A 11 5.89 -28.38 11.73
CA LEU A 11 4.52 -28.37 11.24
C LEU A 11 3.79 -29.53 11.95
N VAL A 12 2.45 -29.45 11.99
CA VAL A 12 1.46 -30.53 12.27
C VAL A 12 0.82 -30.51 13.66
N ALA A 13 -0.51 -30.66 13.66
CA ALA A 13 -1.51 -30.78 14.76
C ALA A 13 -2.20 -29.43 15.08
N LEU A 14 -3.53 -29.24 14.92
CA LEU A 14 -4.65 -30.13 15.15
C LEU A 14 -5.78 -29.95 14.11
N ALA A 15 -6.10 -31.04 13.42
CA ALA A 15 -7.46 -31.34 13.01
C ALA A 15 -8.09 -32.24 14.10
N THR A 16 -9.42 -32.12 14.26
CA THR A 16 -10.41 -32.93 15.00
C THR A 16 -11.02 -32.29 16.25
N GLY A 17 -12.31 -31.97 16.15
CA GLY A 17 -13.19 -31.61 17.26
C GLY A 17 -14.66 -31.59 16.81
N VAL A 18 -15.26 -32.78 16.72
CA VAL A 18 -16.68 -33.06 16.46
C VAL A 18 -17.54 -32.56 17.64
N GLY A 19 -18.69 -31.94 17.35
CA GLY A 19 -19.71 -31.62 18.36
C GLY A 19 -21.06 -31.28 17.71
N ALA A 20 -21.96 -32.26 17.68
CA ALA A 20 -23.31 -32.17 17.14
C ALA A 20 -24.34 -31.91 18.25
N VAL A 21 -25.25 -30.93 18.05
CA VAL A 21 -26.61 -30.80 18.62
C VAL A 21 -27.29 -29.76 17.71
N GLY A 22 -28.48 -29.86 17.13
CA GLY A 22 -29.69 -30.66 17.31
C GLY A 22 -30.85 -29.73 16.91
N GLY A 23 -31.85 -30.20 16.14
CA GLY A 23 -33.04 -29.40 15.86
C GLY A 23 -33.75 -29.73 14.56
N ALA A 24 -34.58 -30.78 14.58
CA ALA A 24 -35.57 -31.06 13.55
C ALA A 24 -36.73 -30.05 13.63
N GLY A 25 -37.14 -29.52 12.48
CA GLY A 25 -38.38 -28.76 12.30
C GLY A 25 -38.90 -28.98 10.89
N LEU A 26 -39.70 -30.02 10.70
CA LEU A 26 -40.49 -30.26 9.49
C LEU A 26 -41.87 -29.65 9.69
N LEU A 27 -42.23 -28.57 8.97
CA LEU A 27 -43.60 -28.27 8.54
C LEU A 27 -43.61 -27.37 7.28
N SER A 28 -43.96 -27.99 6.15
CA SER A 28 -44.93 -27.57 5.13
C SER A 28 -45.14 -26.07 4.83
N ALA A 29 -44.84 -25.65 3.59
CA ALA A 29 -45.80 -25.00 2.69
C ALA A 29 -45.25 -24.92 1.25
N CYS A 30 -45.93 -25.59 0.32
CA CYS A 30 -45.71 -25.47 -1.12
C CYS A 30 -46.36 -24.18 -1.65
N THR A 31 -45.56 -23.22 -2.12
CA THR A 31 -45.88 -22.42 -3.32
C THR A 31 -44.59 -21.91 -3.95
N GLY A 32 -44.29 -22.42 -5.16
CA GLY A 32 -43.33 -21.85 -6.10
C GLY A 32 -41.86 -21.98 -5.68
N SER A 33 -41.15 -22.96 -6.24
CA SER A 33 -39.69 -22.89 -6.31
C SER A 33 -39.29 -21.89 -7.39
N PRO A 34 -38.81 -20.67 -7.09
CA PRO A 34 -37.77 -20.14 -7.93
C PRO A 34 -36.60 -21.11 -7.74
N GLY A 35 -36.16 -21.76 -8.82
CA GLY A 35 -34.88 -22.48 -8.80
C GLY A 35 -33.82 -21.55 -8.20
N PRO A 36 -32.76 -22.08 -7.57
CA PRO A 36 -31.70 -21.22 -7.05
C PRO A 36 -31.24 -20.32 -8.19
N VAL A 37 -31.63 -19.04 -8.11
CA VAL A 37 -31.04 -18.00 -8.93
C VAL A 37 -29.64 -17.96 -8.36
N ILE A 38 -28.74 -18.73 -8.98
CA ILE A 38 -27.32 -18.53 -8.79
C ILE A 38 -27.16 -17.07 -9.18
N PRO A 39 -26.89 -16.15 -8.24
CA PRO A 39 -26.56 -14.81 -8.64
C PRO A 39 -25.32 -15.01 -9.52
N THR A 40 -25.47 -14.79 -10.82
CA THR A 40 -24.34 -14.57 -11.70
C THR A 40 -23.66 -13.36 -11.09
N ALA A 41 -22.66 -13.63 -10.24
CA ALA A 41 -21.87 -12.61 -9.61
C ALA A 41 -21.34 -11.78 -10.76
N THR A 42 -21.93 -10.60 -10.96
CA THR A 42 -21.42 -9.63 -11.90
C THR A 42 -19.98 -9.41 -11.47
N PRO A 43 -18.97 -9.70 -12.33
CA PRO A 43 -17.60 -9.50 -11.93
C PRO A 43 -17.47 -8.04 -11.51
N SER A 44 -17.23 -7.83 -10.22
CA SER A 44 -16.95 -6.50 -9.71
C SER A 44 -15.61 -6.10 -10.29
N THR A 45 -15.62 -5.27 -11.33
CA THR A 45 -14.43 -4.64 -11.89
C THR A 45 -13.97 -3.53 -10.94
N ALA A 46 -13.76 -3.86 -9.66
CA ALA A 46 -13.07 -2.96 -8.77
C ALA A 46 -11.64 -2.77 -9.33
N PRO A 47 -11.14 -1.53 -9.42
CA PRO A 47 -9.78 -1.29 -9.85
C PRO A 47 -8.79 -1.99 -8.91
N ASP A 48 -7.64 -2.40 -9.44
CA ASP A 48 -6.59 -3.03 -8.63
C ASP A 48 -6.18 -2.06 -7.48
N PRO A 49 -6.22 -2.49 -6.21
CA PRO A 49 -5.88 -1.63 -5.07
C PRO A 49 -4.45 -1.06 -5.14
N LEU A 50 -3.52 -1.69 -5.86
CA LEU A 50 -2.16 -1.12 -6.03
C LEU A 50 -2.14 0.16 -6.88
N LEU A 51 -3.18 0.46 -7.66
CA LEU A 51 -3.25 1.73 -8.39
C LEU A 51 -3.31 2.93 -7.45
N ALA A 52 -4.03 2.80 -6.33
CA ALA A 52 -4.06 3.83 -5.29
C ALA A 52 -2.67 4.01 -4.66
N VAL A 53 -2.00 2.90 -4.33
CA VAL A 53 -0.64 2.92 -3.77
C VAL A 53 0.35 3.56 -4.74
N LEU A 54 0.27 3.26 -6.04
CA LEU A 54 1.09 3.89 -7.07
C LEU A 54 0.89 5.41 -7.10
N THR A 55 -0.37 5.85 -7.14
CA THR A 55 -0.72 7.28 -7.18
C THR A 55 -0.15 8.03 -5.97
N GLU A 56 -0.26 7.44 -4.77
CA GLU A 56 0.29 8.03 -3.54
C GLU A 56 1.83 8.11 -3.57
N ARG A 57 2.52 7.10 -4.13
CA ARG A 57 3.99 7.12 -4.24
C ARG A 57 4.47 8.15 -5.24
N GLU A 58 3.80 8.28 -6.39
CA GLU A 58 4.08 9.32 -7.37
C GLU A 58 3.87 10.73 -6.77
N ALA A 59 2.79 10.91 -5.99
CA ALA A 59 2.55 12.16 -5.28
C ALA A 59 3.65 12.46 -4.25
N LEU A 60 4.14 11.45 -3.52
CA LEU A 60 5.20 11.60 -2.54
C LEU A 60 6.54 11.99 -3.19
N VAL A 61 6.89 11.42 -4.35
CA VAL A 61 8.07 11.86 -5.15
C VAL A 61 7.94 13.35 -5.49
N ALA A 62 6.78 13.78 -6.00
CA ALA A 62 6.56 15.17 -6.35
C ALA A 62 6.64 16.13 -5.14
N GLN A 63 6.21 15.68 -3.96
CA GLN A 63 6.36 16.43 -2.71
C GLN A 63 7.82 16.57 -2.28
N TYR A 64 8.63 15.50 -2.39
CA TYR A 64 10.06 15.60 -2.13
C TYR A 64 10.75 16.57 -3.11
N ASP A 65 10.42 16.51 -4.40
CA ASP A 65 10.95 17.43 -5.42
C ASP A 65 10.56 18.89 -5.13
N LEU A 66 9.32 19.13 -4.68
CA LEU A 66 8.87 20.46 -4.27
C LEU A 66 9.63 20.96 -3.04
N ALA A 67 9.75 20.13 -2.00
CA ALA A 67 10.45 20.47 -0.76
C ALA A 67 11.93 20.75 -1.02
N GLY A 68 12.61 19.96 -1.85
CA GLY A 68 14.01 20.18 -2.23
C GLY A 68 14.22 21.50 -2.98
N ARG A 69 13.27 21.92 -3.82
CA ARG A 69 13.31 23.24 -4.50
C ARG A 69 13.04 24.40 -3.55
N GLN A 70 12.13 24.24 -2.60
CA GLN A 70 11.79 25.27 -1.62
C GLN A 70 12.85 25.43 -0.54
N GLN A 71 13.55 24.35 -0.20
CA GLN A 71 14.52 24.29 0.89
C GLN A 71 15.78 23.52 0.45
N PRO A 72 16.67 24.17 -0.34
CA PRO A 72 17.86 23.53 -0.88
C PRO A 72 18.78 22.93 0.18
N ASP A 73 18.83 23.51 1.38
CA ASP A 73 19.63 23.01 2.50
C ASP A 73 19.18 21.62 2.99
N LEU A 74 17.92 21.23 2.73
CA LEU A 74 17.42 19.90 3.05
C LEU A 74 17.65 18.88 1.93
N ALA A 75 18.06 19.32 0.74
CA ALA A 75 18.21 18.42 -0.42
C ALA A 75 19.13 17.21 -0.14
N PRO A 76 20.28 17.33 0.55
CA PRO A 76 21.13 16.16 0.86
C PRO A 76 20.42 15.09 1.70
N ARG A 77 19.43 15.49 2.51
CA ARG A 77 18.62 14.58 3.33
C ARG A 77 17.42 14.03 2.57
N LEU A 78 16.79 14.84 1.72
CA LEU A 78 15.55 14.45 1.01
C LEU A 78 15.82 13.63 -0.25
N LEU A 79 16.91 13.88 -0.98
CA LEU A 79 17.22 13.19 -2.24
C LEU A 79 17.27 11.65 -2.10
N PRO A 80 17.96 11.06 -1.10
CA PRO A 80 17.96 9.61 -0.96
C PRO A 80 16.57 9.00 -0.69
N LEU A 81 15.70 9.73 0.02
CA LEU A 81 14.32 9.28 0.29
C LEU A 81 13.46 9.35 -0.97
N ARG A 82 13.65 10.42 -1.76
CA ARG A 82 13.01 10.63 -3.06
C ARG A 82 13.38 9.52 -4.04
N ASP A 83 14.67 9.21 -4.18
CA ASP A 83 15.16 8.18 -5.11
C ASP A 83 14.65 6.79 -4.72
N GLN A 84 14.68 6.43 -3.43
CA GLN A 84 14.09 5.18 -2.96
C GLN A 84 12.57 5.11 -3.24
N THR A 85 11.87 6.24 -3.15
CA THR A 85 10.42 6.29 -3.47
C THR A 85 10.19 6.12 -4.97
N GLU A 86 11.07 6.67 -5.82
CA GLU A 86 11.01 6.46 -7.27
C GLU A 86 11.26 5.00 -7.66
N GLU A 87 12.24 4.33 -7.05
CA GLU A 87 12.46 2.89 -7.24
C GLU A 87 11.18 2.07 -6.90
N GLN A 88 10.44 2.49 -5.88
CA GLN A 88 9.17 1.88 -5.51
C GLN A 88 8.06 2.16 -6.52
N VAL A 89 8.01 3.36 -7.10
CA VAL A 89 7.10 3.69 -8.21
C VAL A 89 7.36 2.75 -9.39
N VAL A 90 8.63 2.58 -9.79
CA VAL A 90 9.01 1.65 -10.87
C VAL A 90 8.58 0.22 -10.53
N ALA A 91 8.88 -0.27 -9.32
CA ALA A 91 8.46 -1.60 -8.89
C ALA A 91 6.94 -1.79 -8.88
N LEU A 92 6.17 -0.77 -8.49
CA LEU A 92 4.71 -0.78 -8.52
C LEU A 92 4.17 -0.85 -9.95
N ARG A 93 4.74 -0.07 -10.87
CA ARG A 93 4.35 -0.10 -12.29
C ARG A 93 4.60 -1.47 -12.91
N LEU A 94 5.75 -2.09 -12.61
CA LEU A 94 6.05 -3.46 -13.01
C LEU A 94 5.04 -4.46 -12.43
N ALA A 95 4.70 -4.35 -11.14
CA ALA A 95 3.72 -5.21 -10.49
C ALA A 95 2.29 -5.03 -11.01
N LEU A 96 1.99 -3.90 -11.66
CA LEU A 96 0.72 -3.58 -12.31
C LEU A 96 0.76 -3.84 -13.83
N ALA A 97 1.88 -4.31 -14.37
CA ALA A 97 2.12 -4.43 -15.82
C ALA A 97 1.83 -3.13 -16.60
N LEU A 98 2.09 -1.98 -15.99
CA LEU A 98 1.96 -0.68 -16.63
C LEU A 98 3.22 -0.35 -17.44
N PRO A 99 3.10 0.35 -18.57
CA PRO A 99 4.25 0.82 -19.31
C PRO A 99 5.07 1.81 -18.47
N GLU A 100 6.37 1.91 -18.75
CA GLU A 100 7.21 2.98 -18.19
C GLU A 100 6.63 4.36 -18.55
N PRO A 101 6.74 5.36 -17.66
CA PRO A 101 6.26 6.71 -17.96
C PRO A 101 7.07 7.28 -19.13
N SER A 102 6.39 7.67 -20.21
CA SER A 102 7.01 8.48 -21.26
C SER A 102 7.41 9.83 -20.66
N SER A 103 8.63 10.30 -20.90
CA SER A 103 9.13 11.60 -20.40
C SER A 103 8.35 12.82 -20.93
N GLU A 104 7.33 12.63 -21.76
CA GLU A 104 6.46 13.70 -22.28
C GLU A 104 5.32 14.05 -21.30
N ALA A 105 5.67 14.59 -20.15
CA ALA A 105 4.72 15.32 -19.31
C ALA A 105 5.34 16.65 -18.87
N THR A 106 5.35 17.61 -19.78
CA THR A 106 5.63 19.02 -19.47
C THR A 106 4.53 19.55 -18.56
N SER A 107 4.73 19.44 -17.25
CA SER A 107 3.88 20.08 -16.26
C SER A 107 4.11 21.59 -16.33
N ARG A 108 3.08 22.34 -16.76
CA ARG A 108 3.05 23.80 -16.71
C ARG A 108 3.04 24.22 -15.24
N ALA A 109 4.24 24.44 -14.69
CA ALA A 109 4.43 24.98 -13.35
C ALA A 109 3.72 26.33 -13.26
N ARG A 110 2.64 26.37 -12.48
CA ARG A 110 2.00 27.62 -12.09
C ARG A 110 2.92 28.25 -11.03
N THR A 111 3.71 29.25 -11.42
CA THR A 111 4.52 30.05 -10.49
C THR A 111 3.59 30.88 -9.62
N SER A 112 3.08 30.27 -8.55
CA SER A 112 2.53 31.02 -7.43
C SER A 112 3.72 31.51 -6.62
N SER A 113 3.79 32.82 -6.39
CA SER A 113 4.81 33.44 -5.54
C SER A 113 4.64 32.89 -4.12
N ALA A 114 5.38 31.82 -3.79
CA ALA A 114 5.25 31.14 -2.52
C ALA A 114 5.99 31.93 -1.45
N VAL A 115 5.28 32.28 -0.38
CA VAL A 115 5.89 32.77 0.86
C VAL A 115 6.90 31.71 1.33
N PRO A 116 8.11 32.09 1.76
CA PRO A 116 9.07 31.13 2.32
C PRO A 116 8.42 30.35 3.47
N VAL A 117 8.26 29.04 3.29
CA VAL A 117 7.80 28.14 4.35
C VAL A 117 9.01 27.73 5.17
N GLU A 118 8.92 27.81 6.49
CA GLU A 118 10.02 27.44 7.36
C GLU A 118 10.35 25.93 7.27
N PRO A 119 11.63 25.54 7.40
CA PRO A 119 12.08 24.14 7.39
C PRO A 119 11.26 23.16 8.25
N PRO A 120 10.95 23.45 9.54
CA PRO A 120 10.17 22.53 10.36
C PRO A 120 8.76 22.25 9.82
N VAL A 121 8.09 23.27 9.25
CA VAL A 121 6.73 23.12 8.70
C VAL A 121 6.73 22.21 7.47
N THR A 122 7.74 22.35 6.60
CA THR A 122 7.90 21.48 5.43
C THR A 122 8.18 20.03 5.83
N LEU A 123 9.06 19.80 6.80
CA LEU A 123 9.36 18.46 7.29
C LEU A 123 8.15 17.82 7.96
N GLU A 124 7.36 18.57 8.74
CA GLU A 124 6.12 18.07 9.34
C GLU A 124 5.07 17.69 8.28
N GLY A 125 4.91 18.51 7.23
CA GLY A 125 4.03 18.22 6.10
C GLY A 125 4.44 16.95 5.34
N LEU A 126 5.75 16.77 5.10
CA LEU A 126 6.29 15.54 4.50
C LEU A 126 6.06 14.32 5.39
N ARG A 127 6.30 14.44 6.70
CA ARG A 127 6.06 13.35 7.66
C ARG A 127 4.62 12.91 7.70
N SER A 128 3.68 13.86 7.70
CA SER A 128 2.25 13.57 7.63
C SER A 128 1.90 12.76 6.38
N SER A 129 2.43 13.19 5.22
CA SER A 129 2.21 12.50 3.94
C SER A 129 2.81 11.10 3.93
N VAL A 130 4.06 10.94 4.38
CA VAL A 130 4.73 9.64 4.50
C VAL A 130 3.95 8.68 5.41
N ARG A 131 3.43 9.16 6.55
CA ARG A 131 2.64 8.35 7.48
C ARG A 131 1.30 7.94 6.88
N ALA A 132 0.65 8.82 6.13
CA ALA A 132 -0.56 8.50 5.38
C ALA A 132 -0.28 7.37 4.37
N THR A 133 0.78 7.49 3.57
CA THR A 133 1.16 6.46 2.59
C THR A 133 1.56 5.13 3.25
N ALA A 134 2.20 5.16 4.43
CA ALA A 134 2.49 3.95 5.20
C ALA A 134 1.21 3.25 5.65
N THR A 135 0.23 4.03 6.12
CA THR A 135 -1.07 3.54 6.60
C THR A 135 -1.91 2.97 5.44
N SER A 136 -2.00 3.69 4.32
CA SER A 136 -2.69 3.22 3.11
C SER A 136 -2.10 1.91 2.60
N ALA A 137 -0.77 1.81 2.49
CA ALA A 137 -0.12 0.58 2.06
C ALA A 137 -0.38 -0.59 3.04
N ALA A 138 -0.37 -0.32 4.36
CA ALA A 138 -0.71 -1.34 5.35
C ALA A 138 -2.15 -1.83 5.20
N ALA A 139 -3.12 -0.93 4.96
CA ALA A 139 -4.51 -1.30 4.73
C ALA A 139 -4.69 -2.16 3.46
N VAL A 140 -3.92 -1.89 2.40
CA VAL A 140 -3.94 -2.72 1.18
C VAL A 140 -3.44 -4.15 1.43
N CYS A 141 -2.58 -4.37 2.44
CA CYS A 141 -2.17 -5.72 2.81
C CYS A 141 -3.33 -6.61 3.24
N GLU A 142 -4.43 -6.04 3.75
CA GLU A 142 -5.60 -6.80 4.21
C GLU A 142 -6.45 -7.36 3.06
N THR A 143 -6.36 -6.74 1.88
CA THR A 143 -7.22 -7.06 0.72
C THR A 143 -6.44 -7.60 -0.48
N THR A 144 -5.11 -7.51 -0.45
CA THR A 144 -4.24 -8.04 -1.50
C THR A 144 -4.02 -9.55 -1.38
N THR A 145 -3.50 -10.18 -2.44
CA THR A 145 -3.19 -11.61 -2.43
C THR A 145 -1.94 -11.93 -1.62
N VAL A 146 -1.80 -13.18 -1.17
CA VAL A 146 -0.64 -13.63 -0.37
C VAL A 146 0.68 -13.43 -1.13
N GLU A 147 0.66 -13.53 -2.46
CA GLU A 147 1.83 -13.32 -3.32
C GLU A 147 2.27 -11.85 -3.33
N ARG A 148 1.34 -10.89 -3.23
CA ARG A 148 1.62 -9.45 -3.26
C ARG A 148 1.84 -8.86 -1.88
N ALA A 149 1.33 -9.48 -0.83
CA ALA A 149 1.43 -8.98 0.54
C ALA A 149 2.88 -8.66 0.99
N PRO A 150 3.92 -9.47 0.69
CA PRO A 150 5.30 -9.12 1.04
C PRO A 150 5.78 -7.83 0.37
N PHE A 151 5.40 -7.63 -0.89
CA PHE A 151 5.76 -6.42 -1.64
C PHE A 151 5.09 -5.19 -1.02
N VAL A 152 3.77 -5.23 -0.80
CA VAL A 152 3.04 -4.12 -0.18
C VAL A 152 3.52 -3.84 1.25
N GLY A 153 3.80 -4.89 2.03
CA GLY A 153 4.36 -4.76 3.37
C GLY A 153 5.72 -4.06 3.37
N SER A 154 6.57 -4.32 2.36
CA SER A 154 7.85 -3.63 2.22
C SER A 154 7.69 -2.14 1.92
N LEU A 155 6.67 -1.76 1.14
CA LEU A 155 6.33 -0.35 0.87
C LEU A 155 5.87 0.38 2.14
N ALA A 156 5.04 -0.27 2.97
CA ALA A 156 4.58 0.28 4.25
C ALA A 156 5.73 0.43 5.25
N ALA A 157 6.62 -0.57 5.33
CA ALA A 157 7.79 -0.55 6.19
C ALA A 157 8.79 0.55 5.78
N ALA A 158 9.07 0.70 4.49
CA ALA A 158 9.94 1.76 3.98
C ALA A 158 9.40 3.16 4.30
N ALA A 159 8.10 3.40 4.07
CA ALA A 159 7.48 4.68 4.43
C ALA A 159 7.54 4.94 5.95
N SER A 160 7.33 3.91 6.78
CA SER A 160 7.51 4.05 8.23
C SER A 160 8.95 4.43 8.62
N CYS A 161 9.96 3.89 7.92
CA CYS A 161 11.35 4.30 8.11
C CYS A 161 11.59 5.75 7.66
N HIS A 162 10.98 6.18 6.57
CA HIS A 162 11.06 7.58 6.11
C HIS A 162 10.48 8.57 7.13
N ASP A 163 9.38 8.25 7.84
CA ASP A 163 8.86 9.12 8.92
C ASP A 163 9.89 9.30 10.05
N LEU A 164 10.66 8.26 10.38
CA LEU A 164 11.74 8.35 11.36
C LEU A 164 12.91 9.21 10.85
N LEU A 165 13.25 9.06 9.58
CA LEU A 165 14.35 9.79 8.93
C LEU A 165 14.03 11.25 8.64
N LEU A 166 12.78 11.69 8.78
CA LEU A 166 12.34 13.08 8.63
C LEU A 166 12.17 13.84 9.96
N ARG A 167 12.48 13.21 11.10
CA ARG A 167 12.36 13.80 12.44
C ARG A 167 13.32 14.95 12.75
#